data_AF-A0A1C5C832-F1
#
_entry.id   AF-A0A1C5C832-F1
#
_cell.length_a   1.000
_cell.length_b   1.000
_cell.length_c   1.000
_cell.angle_alpha   90.00
_cell.angle_beta   90.00
_cell.angle_gamma   90.00
#
_symmetry.space_group_name_H-M   'P 1'
#
loop_
_entity.id
_entity.type
_entity.pdbx_description
1 polymer ?
#
loop_
_entity_poly.entity_id
_entity_poly.type
_entity_poly.pdbx_seq_one_letter_code
_entity_poly.pdbx_strand_id
1 'polypeptide(L)'
;MQPSVLPLDRLIGPVHAAQFINSLVGDLITQDLLAESVAYRLVCEGVLAGDSFLLADPGQAWALRPGTTDPAPGLLLVIRRDADQLTVEDEHGQRHRIPVCALKTYELDQWFWARDGEPTS
;
A
#
# COMPACT_ATOMS: atom_id res chain seq x y z
N MET A 1 24.48 3.28 -13.54
CA MET A 1 23.92 2.79 -12.27
C MET A 1 22.81 1.82 -12.64
N GLN A 2 22.96 0.53 -12.31
CA GLN A 2 21.87 -0.43 -12.54
C GLN A 2 20.74 -0.13 -11.55
N PRO A 3 19.47 -0.08 -11.99
CA PRO A 3 18.36 0.03 -11.06
C PRO A 3 18.39 -1.22 -10.18
N SER A 4 18.53 -1.01 -8.87
CA SER A 4 18.46 -2.07 -7.88
C SER A 4 17.06 -2.67 -8.01
N VAL A 5 16.99 -3.91 -8.50
CA VAL A 5 15.72 -4.63 -8.64
C VAL A 5 15.09 -4.70 -7.25
N LEU A 6 14.02 -3.94 -7.02
CA LEU A 6 13.33 -3.93 -5.74
C LEU A 6 12.62 -5.29 -5.60
N PRO A 7 12.46 -5.82 -4.37
CA PRO A 7 11.65 -7.02 -4.13
C PRO A 7 10.26 -6.91 -4.77
N LEU A 8 9.72 -5.70 -4.85
CA LEU A 8 8.47 -5.36 -5.52
C LEU A 8 8.46 -5.71 -7.02
N ASP A 9 9.58 -5.53 -7.73
CA ASP A 9 9.71 -5.84 -9.16
C ASP A 9 9.48 -7.33 -9.44
N ARG A 10 9.76 -8.19 -8.47
CA ARG A 10 9.53 -9.64 -8.57
C ARG A 10 8.09 -10.04 -8.27
N LEU A 11 7.36 -9.21 -7.53
CA LEU A 11 5.99 -9.49 -7.09
C LEU A 11 4.97 -8.99 -8.12
N ILE A 12 5.14 -7.77 -8.64
CA ILE A 12 4.19 -7.14 -9.57
C ILE A 12 4.80 -6.84 -10.95
N GLY A 13 6.06 -7.17 -11.17
CA GLY A 13 6.78 -6.86 -12.40
C GLY A 13 7.41 -5.46 -12.38
N PRO A 14 8.55 -5.24 -13.06
CA PRO A 14 9.32 -4.00 -12.96
C PRO A 14 8.59 -2.77 -13.51
N VAL A 15 7.75 -2.94 -14.54
CA VAL A 15 6.96 -1.84 -15.11
C VAL A 15 5.92 -1.33 -14.11
N HIS A 16 5.16 -2.25 -13.50
CA HIS A 16 4.13 -1.90 -12.53
C HIS A 16 4.73 -1.41 -11.21
N ALA A 17 5.86 -1.98 -10.77
CA ALA A 17 6.59 -1.48 -9.62
C ALA A 17 7.07 -0.04 -9.82
N ALA A 18 7.61 0.29 -11.00
CA ALA A 18 8.00 1.66 -11.33
C ALA A 18 6.80 2.61 -11.37
N GLN A 19 5.67 2.19 -11.97
CA GLN A 19 4.43 3.00 -11.99
C GLN A 19 3.90 3.27 -10.57
N PHE A 20 3.85 2.25 -9.72
CA PHE A 20 3.42 2.35 -8.34
C PHE A 20 4.32 3.33 -7.55
N ILE A 21 5.65 3.14 -7.63
CA ILE A 21 6.63 4.02 -6.96
C ILE A 21 6.48 5.46 -7.46
N ASN A 22 6.42 5.68 -8.77
CA ASN A 22 6.31 7.03 -9.33
C ASN A 22 5.00 7.72 -8.92
N SER A 23 3.90 6.97 -8.78
CA SER A 23 2.64 7.53 -8.28
C SER A 23 2.78 8.00 -6.84
N LEU A 24 3.35 7.19 -5.95
CA LEU A 24 3.58 7.56 -4.55
C LEU A 24 4.55 8.76 -4.43
N VAL A 25 5.57 8.81 -5.27
CA VAL A 25 6.49 9.95 -5.33
C VAL A 25 5.75 11.22 -5.76
N GLY A 26 4.90 11.14 -6.78
CA GLY A 26 4.05 12.23 -7.22
C GLY A 26 3.12 12.74 -6.12
N ASP A 27 2.54 11.82 -5.34
CA ASP A 27 1.69 12.14 -4.20
C ASP A 27 2.46 12.93 -3.13
N LEU A 28 3.66 12.47 -2.73
CA LEU A 28 4.51 13.17 -1.75
C LEU A 28 5.00 14.54 -2.22
N ILE A 29 5.35 14.68 -3.50
CA ILE A 29 5.74 15.99 -4.07
C ILE A 29 4.55 16.96 -4.02
N THR A 30 3.36 16.49 -4.35
CA THR A 30 2.16 17.33 -4.46
C THR A 30 1.61 17.71 -3.09
N GLN A 31 1.55 16.75 -2.17
CA GLN A 31 0.91 16.92 -0.85
C GLN A 31 1.87 17.51 0.19
N ASP A 32 3.10 17.01 0.22
CA ASP A 32 4.09 17.37 1.25
C ASP A 32 5.16 18.34 0.75
N LEU A 33 5.07 18.77 -0.52
CA LEU A 33 6.00 19.70 -1.17
C LEU A 33 7.47 19.26 -1.06
N LEU A 34 7.69 17.94 -1.06
CA LEU A 34 9.02 17.36 -0.98
C LEU A 34 9.75 17.49 -2.32
N ALA A 35 11.08 17.65 -2.25
CA ALA A 35 11.93 17.51 -3.42
C ALA A 35 11.85 16.07 -3.96
N GLU A 36 11.80 15.90 -5.28
CA GLU A 36 11.64 14.60 -5.94
C GLU A 36 12.63 13.53 -5.46
N SER A 37 13.91 13.90 -5.30
CA SER A 37 14.94 12.97 -4.81
C SER A 37 14.71 12.51 -3.37
N VAL A 38 14.09 13.35 -2.53
CA VAL A 38 13.71 13.00 -1.15
C VAL A 38 12.48 12.10 -1.16
N ALA A 39 11.45 12.46 -1.94
CA ALA A 39 10.24 11.67 -2.09
C ALA A 39 10.55 10.26 -2.62
N TYR A 40 11.37 10.14 -3.66
CA TYR A 40 11.79 8.85 -4.22
C TYR A 40 12.49 7.97 -3.18
N ARG A 41 13.43 8.54 -2.42
CA ARG A 41 14.12 7.80 -1.36
C ARG A 41 13.15 7.31 -0.29
N LEU A 42 12.25 8.17 0.19
CA LEU A 42 11.27 7.81 1.22
C LEU A 42 10.32 6.70 0.75
N VAL A 43 9.84 6.77 -0.49
CA VAL A 43 9.00 5.71 -1.07
C VAL A 43 9.76 4.41 -1.16
N CYS A 44 10.99 4.41 -1.69
CA CYS A 44 11.79 3.19 -1.77
C CYS A 44 12.07 2.59 -0.39
N GLU A 45 12.48 3.40 0.59
CA GLU A 45 12.73 2.94 1.96
C GLU A 45 11.47 2.38 2.61
N GLY A 46 10.34 3.06 2.47
CA GLY A 46 9.07 2.64 3.05
C GLY A 46 8.46 1.41 2.39
N VAL A 47 8.55 1.28 1.06
CA VAL A 47 8.16 0.05 0.35
C VAL A 47 9.00 -1.14 0.81
N LEU A 48 10.32 -0.96 0.95
CA LEU A 48 11.21 -2.01 1.47
C LEU A 48 10.92 -2.36 2.93
N ALA A 49 10.50 -1.38 3.73
CA ALA A 49 10.13 -1.59 5.13
C ALA A 49 8.73 -2.18 5.33
N GLY A 50 7.93 -2.31 4.26
CA GLY A 50 6.54 -2.75 4.38
C GLY A 50 5.63 -1.70 5.04
N ASP A 51 5.91 -0.41 4.84
CA ASP A 51 5.18 0.68 5.48
C ASP A 51 3.72 0.72 5.02
N SER A 52 2.81 0.40 5.94
CA SER A 52 1.37 0.39 5.68
C SER A 52 0.83 1.75 5.22
N PHE A 53 1.43 2.87 5.63
CA PHE A 53 0.98 4.19 5.16
C PHE A 53 1.26 4.42 3.68
N LEU A 54 2.35 3.85 3.16
CA LEU A 54 2.67 3.97 1.74
C LEU A 54 1.96 2.89 0.92
N LEU A 55 1.89 1.69 1.48
CA LEU A 55 1.43 0.53 0.72
C LEU A 55 -0.08 0.42 0.63
N ALA A 56 -0.83 0.75 1.68
CA ALA A 56 -2.27 0.51 1.73
C ALA A 56 -3.03 1.25 0.61
N ASP A 57 -3.56 0.53 -0.35
CA ASP A 57 -4.33 1.07 -1.46
C ASP A 57 -5.59 0.21 -1.69
N PRO A 58 -6.70 0.77 -2.20
CA PRO A 58 -7.89 -0.01 -2.50
C PRO A 58 -7.61 -1.22 -3.40
N GLY A 59 -8.31 -2.32 -3.13
CA GLY A 59 -8.13 -3.61 -3.80
C GLY A 59 -7.07 -4.52 -3.16
N GLN A 60 -6.23 -4.01 -2.27
CA GLN A 60 -5.21 -4.82 -1.59
C GLN A 60 -5.76 -5.63 -0.43
N ALA A 61 -5.26 -6.86 -0.26
CA ALA A 61 -5.59 -7.71 0.87
C ALA A 61 -4.43 -7.80 1.86
N TRP A 62 -4.74 -7.64 3.14
CA TRP A 62 -3.81 -7.62 4.25
C TRP A 62 -4.14 -8.76 5.22
N ALA A 63 -3.22 -9.70 5.41
CA ALA A 63 -3.38 -10.83 6.29
C ALA A 63 -2.82 -10.53 7.69
N LEU A 64 -3.49 -11.03 8.74
CA LEU A 64 -3.05 -10.83 10.11
C LEU A 64 -1.71 -11.54 10.33
N ARG A 65 -0.73 -10.83 10.90
CA ARG A 65 0.59 -11.43 11.16
C ARG A 65 0.48 -12.56 12.18
N PRO A 66 1.20 -13.68 11.96
CA PRO A 66 1.24 -14.77 12.92
C PRO A 66 1.86 -14.28 14.24
N GLY A 67 1.19 -14.57 15.37
CA GLY A 67 1.63 -14.17 16.71
C GLY A 67 0.90 -12.96 17.31
N THR A 68 -0.01 -12.34 16.56
CA THR A 68 -0.94 -11.35 17.14
C THR A 68 -1.94 -12.07 18.05
N THR A 69 -2.02 -11.65 19.31
CA THR A 69 -2.84 -12.33 20.34
C THR A 69 -4.25 -11.75 20.47
N ASP A 70 -4.46 -10.54 19.96
CA ASP A 70 -5.77 -9.88 20.00
C ASP A 70 -6.75 -10.52 19.02
N PRO A 71 -8.05 -10.62 19.38
CA PRO A 71 -9.09 -11.09 18.47
C PRO A 71 -9.29 -10.04 17.37
N ALA A 72 -8.64 -10.26 16.23
CA ALA A 72 -8.72 -9.42 15.05
C ALA A 72 -9.06 -10.29 13.82
N PRO A 73 -9.73 -9.74 12.79
CA PRO A 73 -9.98 -10.45 11.54
C PRO A 73 -8.69 -10.98 10.93
N GLY A 74 -8.75 -12.19 10.38
CA GLY A 74 -7.59 -12.84 9.76
C GLY A 74 -7.18 -12.21 8.44
N LEU A 75 -8.10 -11.58 7.72
CA LEU A 75 -7.87 -10.94 6.44
C LEU A 75 -8.67 -9.64 6.33
N LEU A 76 -8.05 -8.61 5.75
CA LEU A 76 -8.69 -7.33 5.48
C LEU A 76 -8.46 -6.92 4.02
N LEU A 77 -9.53 -6.75 3.26
CA LEU A 77 -9.51 -6.16 1.92
C LEU A 77 -9.74 -4.65 2.02
N VAL A 78 -8.81 -3.83 1.52
CA VAL A 78 -8.99 -2.37 1.48
C VAL A 78 -10.02 -2.03 0.40
N ILE A 79 -11.16 -1.49 0.79
CA ILE A 79 -12.22 -1.05 -0.13
C ILE A 79 -12.03 0.41 -0.51
N ARG A 80 -11.63 1.24 0.46
CA ARG A 80 -11.42 2.66 0.26
C ARG A 80 -10.36 3.17 1.23
N ARG A 81 -9.57 4.12 0.76
CA ARG A 81 -8.60 4.85 1.56
C ARG A 81 -8.97 6.33 1.61
N ASP A 82 -9.04 6.88 2.82
CA ASP A 82 -9.02 8.31 3.11
C ASP A 82 -7.62 8.68 3.66
N ALA A 83 -7.40 9.93 4.10
CA ALA A 83 -6.08 10.41 4.52
C ALA A 83 -5.43 9.54 5.62
N ASP A 84 -6.16 9.25 6.70
CA ASP A 84 -5.69 8.49 7.86
C ASP A 84 -6.57 7.27 8.20
N GLN A 85 -7.64 7.06 7.43
CA GLN A 85 -8.63 6.01 7.64
C GLN A 85 -8.76 5.10 6.44
N LEU A 86 -9.01 3.83 6.70
CA LEU A 86 -9.34 2.81 5.71
C LEU A 86 -10.75 2.30 5.97
N THR A 87 -11.50 2.13 4.89
CA THR A 87 -12.66 1.24 4.90
C THR A 87 -12.19 -0.11 4.38
N VAL A 88 -12.27 -1.13 5.23
CA VAL A 88 -11.85 -2.49 4.93
C VAL A 88 -13.04 -3.44 4.98
N GLU A 89 -12.96 -4.54 4.27
CA GLU A 89 -13.91 -5.66 4.34
C GLU A 89 -13.16 -6.89 4.88
N ASP A 90 -13.72 -7.57 5.88
CA ASP A 90 -13.11 -8.77 6.48
C ASP A 90 -13.48 -10.06 5.74
N GLU A 91 -12.92 -11.20 6.19
CA GLU A 91 -13.22 -12.52 5.62
C GLU A 91 -14.71 -12.94 5.70
N HIS A 92 -15.52 -12.25 6.50
CA HIS A 92 -16.96 -12.48 6.64
C HIS A 92 -17.80 -11.51 5.81
N GLY A 93 -17.16 -10.64 5.01
CA GLY A 93 -17.82 -9.62 4.22
C GLY A 93 -18.32 -8.42 5.05
N GLN A 94 -17.89 -8.29 6.30
CA GLN A 94 -18.25 -7.14 7.12
C GLN A 94 -17.30 -5.98 6.86
N ARG A 95 -17.87 -4.77 6.81
CA ARG A 95 -17.11 -3.55 6.57
C ARG A 95 -16.78 -2.83 7.86
N HIS A 96 -15.52 -2.49 8.00
CA HIS A 96 -14.98 -1.79 9.16
C HIS A 96 -14.27 -0.52 8.72
N ARG A 97 -14.32 0.51 9.57
CA ARG A 97 -13.43 1.67 9.42
C ARG A 97 -12.32 1.55 10.46
N ILE A 98 -11.08 1.50 9.98
CA ILE A 98 -9.90 1.36 10.82
C ILE A 98 -8.90 2.47 10.47
N PRO A 99 -8.10 2.94 11.44
CA PRO A 99 -7.00 3.84 11.11
C PRO A 99 -5.94 3.08 10.31
N VAL A 100 -5.24 3.75 9.38
CA VAL A 100 -4.19 3.13 8.55
C VAL A 100 -3.10 2.45 9.41
N CYS A 101 -2.79 3.02 10.57
CA CYS A 101 -1.80 2.47 11.49
C CYS A 101 -2.20 1.10 12.10
N ALA A 102 -3.47 0.72 12.05
CA ALA A 102 -3.92 -0.61 12.48
C ALA A 102 -3.35 -1.73 11.59
N LEU A 103 -3.00 -1.43 10.33
CA LEU A 103 -2.36 -2.39 9.44
C LEU A 103 -0.94 -2.80 9.86
N LYS A 104 -0.36 -2.18 10.90
CA LYS A 104 0.94 -2.61 11.47
C LYS A 104 0.90 -4.04 12.00
N THR A 105 -0.26 -4.54 12.45
CA THR A 105 -0.43 -5.93 12.88
C THR A 105 -0.70 -6.88 11.71
N TYR A 106 -0.80 -6.34 10.49
CA TYR A 106 -1.06 -7.08 9.27
C TYR A 106 0.16 -7.04 8.35
N GLU A 107 0.19 -7.94 7.38
CA GLU A 107 1.12 -7.95 6.26
C GLU A 107 0.37 -7.99 4.95
N LEU A 108 0.93 -7.33 3.94
CA LEU A 108 0.32 -7.28 2.61
C LEU A 108 0.43 -8.67 1.98
N ASP A 109 -0.71 -9.34 1.83
CA ASP A 109 -0.84 -10.69 1.26
C ASP A 109 -1.08 -10.62 -0.25
N GLN A 110 -1.97 -9.73 -0.68
CA GLN A 110 -2.30 -9.55 -2.10
C GLN A 110 -2.10 -8.10 -2.54
N TRP A 111 -1.27 -7.96 -3.57
CA TRP A 111 -1.02 -6.69 -4.22
C TRP A 111 -2.12 -6.39 -5.23
N PHE A 112 -2.69 -5.20 -5.11
CA PHE A 112 -3.49 -4.59 -6.17
C PHE A 112 -2.72 -3.36 -6.67
N TRP A 113 -2.25 -3.49 -7.91
CA TRP A 113 -1.49 -2.54 -8.71
C TRP A 113 -2.31 -1.74 -9.75
N ALA A 114 -3.58 -2.08 -9.97
CA ALA A 114 -4.43 -1.39 -10.94
C ALA A 114 -4.94 -0.08 -10.31
N ARG A 115 -4.07 0.93 -10.25
CA ARG A 115 -4.54 2.31 -10.16
C ARG A 115 -5.16 2.65 -11.52
N ASP A 116 -6.43 2.29 -11.71
CA ASP A 116 -7.20 2.68 -12.88
C ASP A 116 -7.29 4.20 -12.93
N GLY A 117 -6.34 4.78 -13.66
CA GLY A 117 -6.44 6.09 -14.28
C GLY A 117 -6.88 5.94 -15.73
N GLU A 118 -7.99 5.23 -16.00
CA GLU A 118 -8.72 5.38 -17.25
C GLU A 118 -10.16 5.81 -16.94
N PRO A 119 -10.52 7.09 -17.18
CA PRO A 119 -11.92 7.39 -17.45
C PRO A 119 -12.28 6.72 -18.78
N THR A 120 -13.02 5.61 -18.73
CA THR A 120 -13.76 5.15 -19.90
C THR A 120 -14.86 6.17 -20.21
N SER A 121 -14.57 7.11 -21.11
CA SER A 121 -15.56 7.83 -21.93
C SER A 121 -14.88 8.49 -23.12
#